data_AF-A0A379CE09-F1
#
_entry.id   AF-A0A379CE09-F1
#
_cell.length_a   1.000
_cell.length_b   1.000
_cell.length_c   1.000
_cell.angle_alpha   90.00
_cell.angle_beta   90.00
_cell.angle_gamma   90.00
#
_symmetry.space_group_name_H-M   'P 1'
#
loop_
_entity.id
_entity.type
_entity.pdbx_description
1 polymer ?
#
loop_
_entity_poly.entity_id
_entity_poly.type
_entity_poly.pdbx_seq_one_letter_code
_entity_poly.pdbx_strand_id
1 'polypeptide(L)'
;MNIQSMYSDIDLDSNDIETEFKASFEQLTEFIKMYLEATTDYNSSDKDKIDIIFNKDVLINESQVIEDINNSMALLSMETLIENHPYIDDPAKELERIKSERAEQEPVEINTYGLGGEPDGEE
;
A
#
# COMPACT_ATOMS: atom_id res chain seq x y z
N MET A 1 18.95 -21.86 9.82
CA MET A 1 17.49 -22.12 9.82
C MET A 1 16.82 -20.90 9.23
N ASN A 2 15.95 -21.09 8.24
CA ASN A 2 15.17 -20.00 7.66
C ASN A 2 14.08 -19.62 8.68
N ILE A 3 13.88 -18.33 8.92
CA ILE A 3 12.86 -17.79 9.83
C ILE A 3 11.47 -18.32 9.47
N GLN A 4 11.20 -18.51 8.16
CA GLN A 4 9.96 -19.12 7.68
C GLN A 4 9.72 -20.53 8.23
N SER A 5 10.77 -21.33 8.42
CA SER A 5 10.66 -22.69 8.95
C SER A 5 10.32 -22.71 10.45
N MET A 6 10.60 -21.64 11.18
CA MET A 6 10.27 -21.54 12.61
C MET A 6 8.83 -21.06 12.84
N TYR A 7 8.27 -20.31 11.89
CA TYR A 7 6.89 -19.80 11.95
C TYR A 7 5.90 -20.61 11.12
N SER A 8 6.33 -21.70 10.46
CA SER A 8 5.44 -22.52 9.63
C SER A 8 4.25 -23.08 10.40
N ASP A 9 4.46 -23.54 11.64
CA ASP A 9 3.37 -24.06 12.48
C ASP A 9 2.38 -22.95 12.87
N ILE A 10 2.89 -21.76 13.22
CA ILE A 10 2.06 -20.60 13.59
C ILE A 10 1.29 -20.06 12.37
N ASP A 11 1.90 -20.07 11.18
CA ASP A 11 1.21 -19.65 9.95
C ASP A 11 0.11 -20.65 9.58
N LEU A 12 0.34 -21.96 9.74
CA LEU A 12 -0.69 -22.98 9.56
C LEU A 12 -1.87 -22.77 10.52
N ASP A 13 -1.61 -22.60 11.81
CA ASP A 13 -2.65 -22.32 12.81
C ASP A 13 -3.41 -21.02 12.49
N SER A 14 -2.70 -19.99 12.04
CA SER A 14 -3.31 -18.70 11.67
C SER A 14 -4.20 -18.83 10.42
N ASN A 15 -3.80 -19.64 9.44
CA ASN A 15 -4.60 -19.91 8.24
C ASN A 15 -5.88 -20.69 8.56
N ASP A 16 -5.80 -21.65 9.47
CA ASP A 16 -6.95 -22.42 9.93
C ASP A 16 -7.95 -21.51 10.64
N ILE A 17 -7.46 -20.67 11.56
CA ILE A 17 -8.26 -19.65 12.25
C ILE A 17 -8.90 -18.67 11.26
N GLU A 18 -8.14 -18.13 10.30
CA GLU A 18 -8.66 -17.23 9.26
C GLU A 18 -9.81 -17.88 8.47
N THR A 19 -9.68 -19.16 8.13
CA THR A 19 -10.71 -19.91 7.39
C THR A 19 -11.97 -20.09 8.22
N GLU A 20 -11.83 -20.46 9.50
CA GLU A 20 -12.97 -20.58 10.43
C GLU A 20 -13.70 -19.25 10.64
N PHE A 21 -12.95 -18.16 10.77
CA PHE A 21 -13.53 -16.83 10.92
C PHE A 21 -14.24 -16.37 9.64
N LYS A 22 -13.68 -16.60 8.46
CA LYS A 22 -14.35 -16.29 7.18
C LYS A 22 -15.72 -16.96 7.10
N ALA A 23 -15.78 -18.27 7.36
CA ALA A 23 -17.05 -19.01 7.36
C ALA A 23 -18.03 -18.48 8.42
N SER A 24 -17.54 -18.10 9.60
CA SER A 24 -18.37 -17.55 10.68
C SER A 24 -18.91 -16.16 10.33
N PHE A 25 -18.11 -15.30 9.69
CA PHE A 25 -18.53 -13.98 9.26
C PHE A 25 -19.48 -14.00 8.06
N GLU A 26 -19.36 -14.99 7.15
CA GLU A 26 -20.36 -15.20 6.10
C GLU A 26 -21.73 -15.48 6.70
N GLN A 27 -21.81 -16.39 7.68
CA GLN A 27 -23.05 -16.71 8.39
C GLN A 27 -23.59 -15.50 9.17
N LEU A 28 -22.71 -14.75 9.84
CA LEU A 28 -23.10 -13.54 10.57
C LEU A 28 -23.65 -12.47 9.64
N THR A 29 -22.98 -12.24 8.51
CA THR A 29 -23.40 -11.25 7.52
C THR A 29 -24.75 -11.62 6.92
N GLU A 30 -24.96 -12.89 6.60
CA GLU A 30 -26.25 -13.38 6.13
C GLU A 30 -27.36 -13.22 7.18
N PHE A 31 -27.06 -13.50 8.45
CA PHE A 31 -27.99 -13.27 9.54
C PHE A 31 -28.39 -11.79 9.69
N ILE A 32 -27.41 -10.89 9.59
CA ILE A 32 -27.65 -9.44 9.65
C ILE A 32 -28.52 -9.00 8.47
N LYS A 33 -28.25 -9.50 7.25
CA LYS A 33 -29.05 -9.21 6.07
C LYS A 33 -30.51 -9.64 6.25
N MET A 34 -30.75 -10.89 6.66
CA MET A 34 -32.09 -11.41 6.94
C MET A 34 -32.82 -10.58 8.00
N TYR A 35 -32.11 -10.17 9.07
CA TYR A 35 -32.70 -9.33 10.12
C TYR A 35 -33.08 -7.94 9.58
N LEU A 36 -32.23 -7.31 8.77
CA LEU A 36 -32.50 -6.00 8.19
C LEU A 36 -33.68 -6.04 7.23
N GLU A 37 -33.80 -7.07 6.41
CA GLU A 37 -34.95 -7.30 5.52
C GLU A 37 -36.26 -7.53 6.29
N ALA A 38 -36.19 -8.22 7.44
CA ALA A 38 -37.38 -8.49 8.25
C ALA A 38 -37.88 -7.26 9.03
N THR A 39 -36.98 -6.32 9.34
CA THR A 39 -37.27 -5.19 10.26
C THR A 39 -37.41 -3.84 9.52
N THR A 40 -36.91 -3.74 8.29
CA THR A 40 -36.83 -2.50 7.50
C THR A 40 -37.22 -2.78 6.04
N ASP A 41 -37.44 -1.74 5.23
CA ASP A 41 -37.57 -1.84 3.76
C ASP A 41 -36.23 -2.09 3.04
N TYR A 42 -35.21 -2.59 3.77
CA TYR A 42 -33.93 -2.97 3.17
C TYR A 42 -34.14 -4.23 2.34
N ASN A 43 -33.60 -4.26 1.12
CA ASN A 43 -33.67 -5.41 0.23
C ASN A 43 -32.23 -5.81 -0.10
N SER A 44 -31.79 -6.96 0.39
CA SER A 44 -30.41 -7.38 0.20
C SER A 44 -30.20 -7.75 -1.26
N SER A 45 -29.28 -7.05 -1.92
CA SER A 45 -28.88 -7.34 -3.30
C SER A 45 -27.51 -8.02 -3.31
N ASP A 46 -27.22 -8.79 -4.36
CA ASP A 46 -25.90 -9.38 -4.64
C ASP A 46 -24.75 -8.35 -4.68
N LYS A 47 -25.07 -7.05 -4.71
CA LYS A 47 -24.12 -5.93 -4.67
C LYS A 47 -23.67 -5.57 -3.24
N ASP A 48 -24.36 -6.05 -2.21
CA ASP A 48 -24.02 -5.78 -0.80
C ASP A 48 -23.11 -6.89 -0.24
N LYS A 49 -22.06 -7.23 -0.99
CA LYS A 49 -21.03 -8.15 -0.52
C LYS A 49 -20.06 -7.38 0.36
N ILE A 50 -19.96 -7.82 1.60
CA ILE A 50 -18.98 -7.33 2.57
C ILE A 50 -17.71 -8.16 2.36
N ASP A 51 -16.62 -7.50 2.01
CA ASP A 51 -15.31 -8.13 1.92
C ASP A 51 -14.59 -7.98 3.26
N ILE A 52 -13.97 -9.06 3.74
CA ILE A 52 -13.31 -9.11 5.05
C ILE A 52 -11.86 -9.48 4.82
N ILE A 53 -10.98 -8.51 5.10
CA ILE A 53 -9.55 -8.63 4.92
C ILE A 53 -8.92 -8.98 6.27
N PHE A 54 -8.20 -10.09 6.33
CA PHE A 54 -7.43 -10.52 7.48
C PHE A 54 -5.96 -10.17 7.26
N ASN A 55 -5.40 -9.35 8.15
CA ASN A 55 -3.98 -9.00 8.13
C ASN A 55 -3.25 -9.88 9.15
N LYS A 56 -2.16 -10.52 8.71
CA LYS A 56 -1.30 -11.35 9.56
C LYS A 56 0.06 -10.68 9.71
N ASP A 57 0.45 -10.41 10.94
CA ASP A 57 1.77 -9.88 11.25
C ASP A 57 2.77 -11.05 11.39
N VAL A 58 3.78 -11.07 10.53
CA VAL A 58 4.85 -12.07 10.55
C VAL A 58 6.18 -11.36 10.77
N LEU A 59 7.03 -11.91 11.64
CA LEU A 59 8.39 -11.43 11.82
C LEU A 59 9.21 -11.74 10.56
N ILE A 60 9.38 -10.72 9.72
CA ILE A 60 10.20 -10.75 8.51
C ILE A 60 11.61 -10.23 8.79
N ASN A 61 12.59 -10.72 8.03
CA ASN A 61 13.91 -10.10 8.03
C ASN A 61 13.86 -8.86 7.14
N GLU A 62 13.62 -7.70 7.75
CA GLU A 62 13.53 -6.40 7.07
C GLU A 62 14.75 -6.11 6.19
N SER A 63 15.96 -6.51 6.63
CA SER A 63 17.18 -6.30 5.84
C SER A 63 17.17 -7.08 4.52
N GLN A 64 16.67 -8.32 4.52
CA GLN A 64 16.54 -9.12 3.30
C GLN A 64 15.48 -8.51 2.38
N VAL A 65 14.36 -8.06 2.94
CA VAL A 65 13.27 -7.43 2.17
C VAL A 65 13.77 -6.15 1.50
N ILE A 66 14.54 -5.32 2.22
CA ILE A 66 15.14 -4.10 1.66
C ILE A 66 16.15 -4.44 0.57
N GLU A 67 16.95 -5.49 0.73
CA GLU A 67 17.89 -5.95 -0.31
C GLU A 67 17.14 -6.42 -1.57
N ASP A 68 16.07 -7.18 -1.42
CA ASP A 68 15.24 -7.67 -2.52
C ASP A 68 14.50 -6.52 -3.24
N ILE A 69 14.01 -5.53 -2.49
CA ILE A 69 13.41 -4.29 -3.03
C ILE A 69 14.45 -3.53 -3.86
N ASN A 70 15.66 -3.35 -3.33
CA ASN A 70 16.74 -2.65 -4.04
C ASN A 70 17.12 -3.36 -5.34
N ASN A 71 17.19 -4.70 -5.32
CA ASN A 71 17.46 -5.50 -6.51
C ASN A 71 16.30 -5.45 -7.53
N SER A 72 15.08 -5.18 -7.08
CA SER A 72 13.87 -5.14 -7.90
C SER A 72 13.51 -3.73 -8.43
N MET A 73 14.28 -2.69 -8.07
CA MET A 73 14.01 -1.31 -8.48
C MET A 73 13.94 -1.11 -10.00
N ALA A 74 14.68 -1.91 -10.77
CA ALA A 74 14.69 -1.83 -12.23
C ALA A 74 13.49 -2.54 -12.89
N LEU A 75 12.76 -3.37 -12.14
CA LEU A 75 11.70 -4.24 -12.65
C LEU A 75 10.30 -3.80 -12.20
N LEU A 76 10.18 -3.24 -11.00
CA LEU A 76 8.91 -2.86 -10.39
C LEU A 76 8.70 -1.35 -10.43
N SER A 77 7.42 -0.93 -10.37
CA SER A 77 7.07 0.49 -10.24
C SER A 77 7.44 0.99 -8.85
N MET A 78 7.68 2.31 -8.74
CA MET A 78 7.94 2.96 -7.45
C MET A 78 6.80 2.73 -6.45
N GLU A 79 5.56 2.70 -6.94
CA GLU A 79 4.37 2.43 -6.14
C GLU A 79 4.43 1.04 -5.51
N THR A 80 4.72 -0.01 -6.30
CA THR A 80 4.85 -1.37 -5.78
C THR A 80 6.02 -1.53 -4.81
N LEU A 81 7.12 -0.80 -5.01
CA LEU A 81 8.27 -0.83 -4.09
C LEU A 81 7.94 -0.20 -2.73
N ILE A 82 7.17 0.90 -2.73
CA ILE A 82 6.71 1.60 -1.53
C ILE A 82 5.70 0.74 -0.78
N GLU A 83 4.74 0.11 -1.47
CA GLU A 83 3.74 -0.78 -0.88
C GLU A 83 4.35 -1.97 -0.13
N ASN A 84 5.47 -2.50 -0.63
CA ASN A 84 6.12 -3.67 -0.03
C ASN A 84 7.24 -3.30 0.95
N HIS A 85 7.47 -2.01 1.22
CA HIS A 85 8.55 -1.59 2.07
C HIS A 85 8.19 -1.75 3.56
N PRO A 86 9.03 -2.40 4.38
CA PRO A 86 8.68 -2.76 5.76
C PRO A 86 8.49 -1.56 6.71
N TYR A 87 8.99 -0.38 6.34
CA TYR A 87 8.89 0.86 7.14
C TYR A 87 7.76 1.79 6.72
N ILE A 88 6.88 1.37 5.81
CA ILE A 88 5.81 2.20 5.28
C ILE A 88 4.47 1.63 5.74
N ASP A 89 3.80 2.36 6.65
CA ASP A 89 2.47 1.98 7.13
C ASP A 89 1.35 2.37 6.13
N ASP A 90 1.55 3.47 5.40
CA ASP A 90 0.59 4.02 4.44
C ASP A 90 1.33 4.37 3.13
N PRO A 91 1.25 3.50 2.10
CA PRO A 91 1.92 3.70 0.83
C PRO A 91 1.48 4.96 0.09
N ALA A 92 0.19 5.33 0.18
CA ALA A 92 -0.35 6.50 -0.51
C ALA A 92 0.24 7.78 0.08
N LYS A 93 0.29 7.86 1.41
CA LYS A 93 0.88 9.00 2.13
C LYS A 93 2.38 9.15 1.86
N GLU A 94 3.12 8.04 1.81
CA GLU A 94 4.55 8.11 1.52
C GLU A 94 4.82 8.54 0.06
N LEU A 95 3.99 8.10 -0.88
CA LEU A 95 4.10 8.50 -2.28
C LEU A 95 3.80 10.00 -2.47
N GLU A 96 2.88 10.57 -1.68
CA GLU A 96 2.68 12.04 -1.62
C GLU A 96 3.91 12.77 -1.07
N ARG A 97 4.53 12.27 0.00
CA ARG A 97 5.73 12.87 0.59
C ARG A 97 6.89 12.88 -0.38
N ILE A 98 7.12 11.78 -1.09
CA ILE A 98 8.15 11.67 -2.13
C ILE A 98 7.88 12.66 -3.27
N LYS A 99 6.62 12.84 -3.67
CA LYS A 99 6.25 13.84 -4.70
C LYS A 99 6.54 15.27 -4.23
N SER A 100 6.19 15.61 -2.98
CA SER A 100 6.51 16.92 -2.41
C SER A 100 8.01 17.17 -2.30
N GLU A 101 8.78 16.19 -1.86
CA GLU A 101 10.24 16.30 -1.76
C GLU A 101 10.89 16.49 -3.14
N ARG A 102 10.42 15.77 -4.17
CA ARG A 102 10.90 15.96 -5.54
C ARG A 102 10.55 17.34 -6.10
N ALA A 103 9.34 17.83 -5.84
CA ALA A 103 8.93 19.17 -6.28
C ALA A 103 9.71 20.29 -5.59
N GLU A 104 10.12 20.11 -4.33
CA GLU A 104 10.97 21.05 -3.60
C GLU A 104 12.45 20.97 -4.01
N GLN A 105 12.91 19.81 -4.50
CA GLN A 105 14.28 19.58 -4.96
C GLN A 105 14.50 19.88 -6.44
N GLU A 106 13.45 19.99 -7.26
CA GLU A 106 13.62 20.53 -8.61
C GLU A 106 14.16 21.96 -8.48
N PRO A 107 15.37 22.24 -8.98
CA PRO A 107 15.90 23.59 -8.93
C PRO A 107 14.92 24.46 -9.70
N VAL A 108 14.33 25.44 -9.01
CA VAL A 108 13.71 26.59 -9.65
C VAL A 108 14.69 27.02 -10.74
N GLU A 109 14.32 26.85 -12.01
CA GLU A 109 15.10 27.38 -13.11
C GLU A 109 15.21 28.88 -12.86
N ILE A 110 16.33 29.30 -12.27
CA ILE A 110 16.71 30.70 -12.21
C ILE A 110 16.85 31.07 -13.67
N ASN A 111 15.85 31.78 -14.18
CA ASN A 111 15.77 32.27 -15.53
C ASN A 111 16.94 33.25 -15.73
N THR A 112 18.13 32.74 -16.06
CA THR A 112 19.32 33.53 -16.34
C THR A 112 19.25 34.07 -17.76
N TYR A 113 18.16 34.77 -18.09
CA TYR A 113 18.07 35.62 -19.27
C TYR A 113 17.90 37.06 -18.82
N GLY A 114 19.02 37.65 -18.41
CA GLY A 114 19.06 39.06 -18.07
C GLY A 114 20.37 39.45 -17.43
N LEU A 115 21.48 39.30 -18.15
CA LEU A 115 22.72 40.09 -18.01
C LEU A 115 23.77 39.57 -19.01
N GLY A 116 23.80 40.21 -20.18
CA GLY A 116 24.78 39.98 -21.23
C GLY A 116 24.57 41.03 -22.31
N GLY A 117 25.02 42.25 -22.06
CA GLY A 117 24.90 43.35 -23.00
C GLY A 117 25.90 43.24 -24.14
N GLU A 118 25.59 43.92 -25.25
CA GLU A 118 26.60 44.53 -26.11
C GLU A 118 26.10 45.92 -26.56
N PRO A 119 27.02 46.89 -26.74
CA PRO A 119 26.72 48.28 -27.07
C PRO A 119 26.80 48.47 -28.60
N ASP A 120 25.68 48.77 -29.24
CA ASP A 120 25.74 49.20 -30.65
C ASP A 120 26.00 50.70 -30.71
N GLY A 121 27.26 51.01 -31.00
CA GLY A 121 27.70 52.30 -31.51
C GLY A 121 27.44 52.44 -33.01
N GLU A 122 27.23 53.70 -33.40
CA GLU A 122 27.63 54.37 -34.65
C GLU A 122 27.59 53.55 -35.98
N GLU A 123 26.57 53.81 -36.81
CA GLU A 123 26.67 54.62 -38.04
C GLU A 123 25.27 54.93 -38.63
#